data_AF-A0A085L6G4-F1
#
_entry.id   AF-A0A085L6G4-F1
#
_cell.length_a   1.000
_cell.length_b   1.000
_cell.length_c   1.000
_cell.angle_alpha   90.00
_cell.angle_beta   90.00
_cell.angle_gamma   90.00
#
_symmetry.space_group_name_H-M   'P 1'
#
loop_
_entity.id
_entity.type
_entity.pdbx_description
1 polymer ?
#
loop_
_entity_poly.entity_id
_entity_poly.type
_entity_poly.pdbx_seq_one_letter_code
_entity_poly.pdbx_strand_id
1 'polypeptide(L)' 'RTSTEVPAHFDLFVDSAGFIAVMNDRDPAHEKEIELWNLSIETGKLLVTSNFVIGETYTWMRRRSNLYF' A
#
# COMPACT_ATOMS: atom_id res chain seq x y z
N ARG A 1 18.99 -33.24 8.00
CA ARG A 1 18.76 -31.88 7.47
C ARG A 1 17.38 -31.87 6.84
N THR A 2 16.35 -31.58 7.62
CA THR A 2 15.03 -31.26 7.10
C THR A 2 15.14 -29.86 6.50
N SER A 3 15.09 -29.76 5.17
CA SER A 3 14.89 -28.47 4.50
C SER A 3 13.51 -28.00 4.91
N THR A 4 13.42 -27.10 5.89
CA THR A 4 12.25 -26.26 6.08
C THR A 4 12.18 -25.36 4.86
N GLU A 5 11.44 -25.79 3.84
CA GLU A 5 10.92 -24.88 2.82
C GLU A 5 10.12 -23.82 3.57
N VAL A 6 10.70 -22.63 3.71
CA VAL A 6 9.95 -21.46 4.13
C VAL A 6 8.93 -21.25 3.01
N PRO A 7 7.61 -21.35 3.27
CA PRO A 7 6.63 -21.04 2.26
C PRO A 7 6.99 -19.66 1.70
N ALA A 8 7.06 -19.51 0.38
CA ALA A 8 7.24 -18.20 -0.22
C ALA A 8 6.09 -17.32 0.28
N HIS A 9 6.35 -16.53 1.31
CA HIS A 9 5.39 -15.59 1.86
C HIS A 9 5.33 -14.49 0.82
N PHE A 10 4.40 -14.60 -0.12
CA PHE A 10 4.16 -13.55 -1.09
C PHE A 10 3.54 -12.38 -0.33
N ASP A 11 4.43 -11.50 0.13
CA ASP A 11 4.14 -10.17 0.62
C ASP A 11 3.51 -9.35 -0.51
N LEU A 12 2.55 -8.49 -0.17
CA LEU A 12 1.95 -7.59 -1.13
C LEU A 12 2.76 -6.32 -1.18
N PHE A 13 3.35 -6.02 -2.34
CA PHE A 13 4.02 -4.76 -2.55
C PHE A 13 2.99 -3.66 -2.80
N VAL A 14 3.00 -2.62 -1.97
CA VAL A 14 2.10 -1.46 -2.05
C VAL A 14 2.81 -0.35 -2.82
N ASP A 15 2.20 0.04 -3.93
CA ASP A 15 2.62 1.18 -4.76
C ASP A 15 1.95 2.49 -4.31
N SER A 16 2.44 3.63 -4.82
CA SER A 16 1.90 4.96 -4.52
C SER A 16 0.40 5.05 -4.80
N ALA A 17 -0.07 4.41 -5.88
CA ALA A 17 -1.49 4.40 -6.23
C ALA A 17 -2.36 3.72 -5.16
N GLY A 18 -1.88 2.64 -4.53
CA GLY A 18 -2.60 1.95 -3.46
C GLY A 18 -2.79 2.83 -2.23
N PHE A 19 -1.72 3.52 -1.81
CA PHE A 19 -1.81 4.53 -0.75
C PHE A 19 -2.82 5.63 -1.12
N ILE A 20 -2.68 6.22 -2.30
CA ILE A 20 -3.53 7.31 -2.77
C ILE A 20 -5.02 6.92 -2.75
N ALA A 21 -5.35 5.76 -3.29
CA ALA A 21 -6.72 5.27 -3.36
C ALA A 21 -7.31 5.00 -1.98
N VAL A 22 -6.53 4.47 -1.02
CA VAL A 22 -6.99 4.32 0.38
C VAL A 22 -7.31 5.67 1.03
N MET A 23 -6.56 6.73 0.73
CA MET A 23 -6.73 8.03 1.39
C MET A 23 -7.72 8.98 0.70
N ASN A 24 -8.06 8.74 -0.56
CA ASN A 24 -8.97 9.57 -1.34
C ASN A 24 -10.30 8.83 -1.55
N ASP A 25 -11.32 9.20 -0.77
CA ASP A 25 -12.68 8.62 -0.84
C ASP A 25 -13.39 8.85 -2.20
N ARG A 26 -12.88 9.79 -3.00
CA ARG A 26 -13.36 10.05 -4.37
C ARG A 26 -12.59 9.26 -5.43
N ASP A 27 -11.57 8.50 -5.04
CA ASP A 27 -10.86 7.64 -5.99
C ASP A 27 -11.77 6.49 -6.43
N PRO A 28 -11.94 6.22 -7.74
CA PRO A 28 -12.74 5.10 -8.21
C PRO A 28 -12.27 3.74 -7.68
N ALA A 29 -11.00 3.61 -7.29
CA ALA A 29 -10.45 2.40 -6.71
C ALA A 29 -10.58 2.33 -5.17
N HIS A 30 -11.10 3.37 -4.51
CA HIS A 30 -11.13 3.48 -3.05
C HIS A 30 -11.71 2.23 -2.37
N GLU A 31 -12.94 1.84 -2.74
CA GLU A 31 -13.63 0.70 -2.12
C GLU A 31 -12.84 -0.61 -2.28
N LYS A 32 -12.27 -0.82 -3.47
CA LYS A 32 -11.48 -2.01 -3.78
C LYS A 32 -10.16 -2.05 -2.97
N GLU A 33 -9.50 -0.92 -2.80
CA GLU A 33 -8.25 -0.86 -2.04
C GLU A 33 -8.50 -1.00 -0.54
N ILE A 34 -9.63 -0.50 -0.03
CA ILE A 34 -10.07 -0.79 1.36
C ILE A 34 -10.36 -2.29 1.54
N GLU A 35 -10.99 -2.94 0.56
CA GLU A 35 -11.20 -4.40 0.59
C GLU A 35 -9.87 -5.16 0.63
N LEU A 36 -8.91 -4.81 -0.24
CA LEU A 36 -7.59 -5.44 -0.26
C LEU A 36 -6.81 -5.19 1.03
N TRP A 37 -6.90 -3.99 1.59
CA TRP A 37 -6.32 -3.65 2.89
C TRP A 37 -6.89 -4.54 3.99
N ASN A 38 -8.21 -4.65 4.08
CA ASN A 38 -8.87 -5.50 5.08
C ASN A 38 -8.50 -6.98 4.89
N LEU A 39 -8.52 -7.47 3.64
CA LEU A 39 -8.12 -8.83 3.32
C LEU A 39 -6.67 -9.10 3.75
N SER A 40 -5.77 -8.13 3.59
CA SER A 40 -4.37 -8.28 4.00
C SER A 40 -4.24 -8.46 5.52
N ILE A 41 -5.04 -7.73 6.30
CA ILE A 41 -5.10 -7.86 7.76
C ILE A 41 -5.66 -9.23 8.15
N GLU A 42 -6.79 -9.63 7.57
CA GLU A 42 -7.47 -10.89 7.86
C GLU A 42 -6.59 -12.11 7.55
N THR A 43 -5.84 -12.04 6.45
CA THR A 43 -4.97 -13.12 5.99
C THR A 43 -3.56 -13.08 6.57
N GLY A 44 -3.24 -12.09 7.39
CA GLY A 44 -1.91 -11.90 7.97
C GLY A 44 -0.83 -11.61 6.92
N LYS A 45 -1.21 -11.07 5.75
CA LYS A 45 -0.28 -10.70 4.69
C LYS A 45 0.49 -9.45 5.09
N LEU A 46 1.80 -9.48 4.85
CA LEU A 46 2.64 -8.30 5.05
C LEU A 46 2.45 -7.37 3.86
N LEU A 47 2.19 -6.11 4.15
CA LEU A 47 2.24 -5.02 3.18
C LEU A 47 3.64 -4.42 3.20
N VAL A 48 4.33 -4.47 2.06
CA VAL A 48 5.71 -4.00 1.92
C VAL A 48 5.74 -2.87 0.91
N THR A 49 6.57 -1.87 1.11
CA THR A 49 6.78 -0.80 0.12
C THR A 49 8.24 -0.37 0.11
N SER A 50 8.59 0.57 -0.76
CA SER A 50 9.93 1.15 -0.83
C SER A 50 9.94 2.61 -0.37
N ASN A 51 11.13 3.09 0.01
CA ASN A 51 11.36 4.51 0.28
C ASN A 51 11.08 5.41 -0.94
N PHE A 52 11.26 4.91 -2.16
CA PHE A 52 10.93 5.64 -3.39
C PHE A 52 9.41 5.87 -3.51
N VAL A 53 8.62 4.83 -3.26
CA VAL A 53 7.14 4.92 -3.24
C VAL A 53 6.66 5.90 -2.16
N ILE A 54 7.25 5.86 -0.97
CA ILE A 54 6.94 6.81 0.10
C ILE A 54 7.22 8.26 -0.35
N GLY A 55 8.37 8.50 -0.98
CA GLY A 55 8.74 9.83 -1.48
C GLY A 55 7.81 10.37 -2.58
N GLU A 56 7.41 9.51 -3.52
CA GLU A 56 6.44 9.85 -4.55
C GLU A 56 5.07 10.16 -3.95
N THR A 57 4.56 9.26 -3.10
CA THR A 57 3.27 9.38 -2.41
C THR A 57 3.20 10.70 -1.63
N TYR A 58 4.24 11.01 -0.85
CA TYR A 58 4.34 12.27 -0.12
C TYR A 58 4.33 13.49 -1.05
N THR A 59 5.13 13.46 -2.12
CA THR A 59 5.22 14.55 -3.09
C THR A 59 3.86 14.82 -3.75
N TRP A 60 3.15 13.75 -4.10
CA TRP A 60 1.81 13.82 -4.68
C TRP A 60 0.81 14.45 -3.71
N MET A 61 0.81 14.02 -2.44
CA MET A 61 -0.09 14.56 -1.41
C MET A 61 0.15 16.03 -1.18
N ARG A 62 1.42 16.41 -0.99
CA ARG A 62 1.81 17.79 -0.74
C ARG A 62 1.32 18.73 -1.84
N ARG A 63 1.41 18.32 -3.10
CA ARG A 63 0.92 19.09 -4.25
C ARG A 63 -0.62 19.25 -4.23
N ARG A 64 -1.35 18.24 -3.78
CA ARG A 64 -2.82 18.27 -3.72
C ARG A 64 -3.39 19.01 -2.52
N SER A 65 -2.71 18.98 -1.38
CA SER A 65 -3.15 19.65 -0.15
C SER A 65 -2.86 21.16 -0.15
N ASN A 66 -2.26 21.72 -1.20
CA ASN A 66 -1.81 23.12 -1.27
C ASN A 66 -0.91 23.54 -0.09
N LEU A 67 -0.24 22.57 0.56
CA LEU A 67 0.68 22.79 1.68
C LEU A 67 2.03 23.28 1.14
N TYR A 68 2.07 24.57 0.82
CA TYR A 68 3.31 25.33 0.71
C TYR A 68 3.63 25.87 2.11
N PHE A 69 4.77 25.43 2.66
CA PHE A 69 5.42 26.08 3.80
C PHE A 69 6.18 27.31 3.29
#